data_AF-L5LTM0-F1
#
_entry.id   AF-L5LTM0-F1
#
_cell.length_a   1.000
_cell.length_b   1.000
_cell.length_c   1.000
_cell.angle_alpha   90.00
_cell.angle_beta   90.00
_cell.angle_gamma   90.00
#
_symmetry.space_group_name_H-M   'P 1'
#
loop_
_entity.id
_entity.type
_entity.pdbx_description
1 polymer ?
#
loop_
_entity_poly.entity_id
_entity_poly.type
_entity_poly.pdbx_seq_one_letter_code
_entity_poly.pdbx_strand_id
1 'polypeptide(L)'
;MARTKQTARKSTGGKAPRKQRPPRAARKSAPATGGVKKPHRYRPGTVALREIRRYQKSTELLIRKLPFQRLETSAEGKRTSVVHRQREIDSWNLQWVRNATSPRRTLQE
;
A
#
# COMPACT_ATOMS: atom_id res chain seq x y z
N MET A 1 6.83 21.81 66.78
CA MET A 1 7.10 22.56 65.53
C MET A 1 8.37 22.01 64.90
N ALA A 2 8.27 21.46 63.68
CA ALA A 2 9.36 20.73 63.03
C ALA A 2 10.14 21.63 62.06
N ARG A 3 11.47 21.66 62.22
CA ARG A 3 12.42 22.42 61.40
C ARG A 3 12.49 21.82 59.99
N THR A 4 12.10 22.60 58.98
CA THR A 4 12.21 22.23 57.57
C THR A 4 13.66 22.33 57.10
N LYS A 5 14.22 21.23 56.60
CA LYS A 5 15.54 21.23 55.93
C LYS A 5 15.34 21.64 54.47
N GLN A 6 15.86 22.81 54.10
CA GLN A 6 15.94 23.24 52.71
C GLN A 6 16.96 22.37 51.96
N THR A 7 16.49 21.49 51.09
CA THR A 7 17.38 20.80 50.15
C THR A 7 17.65 21.75 48.98
N ALA A 8 18.92 22.04 48.72
CA ALA A 8 19.32 22.80 47.54
C ALA A 8 18.91 22.03 46.27
N ARG A 9 17.83 22.48 45.62
CA ARG A 9 17.53 22.06 44.25
C ARG A 9 18.48 22.80 43.34
N LYS A 10 19.25 22.06 42.53
CA LYS A 10 20.02 22.64 41.43
C LYS A 10 19.04 23.24 40.42
N SER A 11 18.82 24.55 40.46
CA SER A 11 18.26 25.26 39.32
C SER A 11 19.35 25.26 38.25
N THR A 12 19.16 24.46 37.20
CA THR A 12 20.04 24.56 36.04
C THR A 12 19.71 25.89 35.38
N GLY A 13 20.49 26.92 35.72
CA GLY A 13 20.41 28.23 35.10
C GLY A 13 20.53 28.07 33.58
N GLY A 14 19.55 28.62 32.87
CA GLY A 14 19.49 28.57 31.41
C GLY A 14 20.81 29.04 30.81
N LYS A 15 21.40 28.19 29.97
CA LYS A 15 22.64 28.52 29.26
C LYS A 15 22.30 29.56 28.19
N ALA A 16 22.86 30.76 28.33
CA ALA A 16 22.68 31.84 27.34
C ALA A 16 23.16 31.39 25.95
N PRO A 17 22.53 31.86 24.86
CA PRO A 17 22.80 31.35 23.52
C PRO A 17 24.13 31.91 23.01
N ARG A 18 25.21 31.14 23.15
CA ARG A 18 26.46 31.43 22.44
C ARG A 18 26.30 30.97 21.00
N LYS A 19 26.21 31.90 20.04
CA LYS A 19 26.36 31.59 18.61
C LYS A 19 27.70 30.88 18.39
N GLN A 20 27.66 29.60 18.08
CA GLN A 20 28.81 28.82 17.65
C GLN A 20 28.46 28.14 16.32
N ARG A 21 29.41 28.22 15.38
CA ARG A 21 29.39 27.57 14.07
C ARG A 21 28.91 26.12 14.18
N PRO A 22 28.20 25.56 13.19
CA PRO A 22 27.67 24.21 13.27
C PRO A 22 28.84 23.22 13.45
N PRO A 23 28.92 22.49 14.58
CA PRO A 23 29.84 21.38 14.66
C PRO A 23 29.41 20.35 13.62
N ARG A 24 30.33 19.97 12.74
CA ARG A 24 30.15 18.87 11.78
C ARG A 24 29.68 17.65 12.59
N ALA A 25 28.50 17.13 12.28
CA ALA A 25 27.90 16.05 13.05
C ALA A 25 28.78 14.79 12.97
N ALA A 26 29.65 14.60 13.96
CA ALA A 26 30.27 13.32 14.21
C ALA A 26 29.12 12.34 14.51
N ARG A 27 28.87 11.43 13.58
CA ARG A 27 27.94 10.32 13.80
C ARG A 27 28.41 9.61 15.07
N LYS A 28 27.52 9.47 16.05
CA LYS A 28 27.81 8.80 17.33
C LYS A 28 28.46 7.46 17.01
N SER A 29 29.75 7.32 17.33
CA SER A 29 30.44 6.04 17.33
C SER A 29 29.76 5.14 18.36
N ALA A 30 29.81 3.83 18.11
CA ALA A 30 29.21 2.81 18.94
C ALA A 30 29.56 3.03 20.44
N PRO A 31 28.62 2.80 21.37
CA PRO A 31 28.89 2.98 22.79
C PRO A 31 30.06 2.07 23.20
N ALA A 32 31.12 2.68 23.76
CA ALA A 32 32.22 1.97 24.36
C ALA A 32 31.68 1.16 25.56
N THR A 33 31.71 -0.16 25.41
CA THR A 33 31.67 -1.18 26.47
C THR A 33 30.65 -0.94 27.58
N GLY A 34 29.37 -1.14 27.25
CA GLY A 34 28.27 -1.32 28.20
C GLY A 34 27.08 -1.87 27.44
N GLY A 35 26.57 -3.05 27.83
CA GLY A 35 25.63 -3.87 27.06
C GLY A 35 24.55 -3.05 26.34
N VAL A 36 24.47 -3.20 25.01
CA VAL A 36 23.50 -2.51 24.16
C VAL A 36 22.10 -2.74 24.73
N LYS A 37 21.43 -1.67 25.16
CA LYS A 37 20.04 -1.73 25.61
C LYS A 37 19.22 -2.43 24.53
N LYS A 38 18.54 -3.52 24.89
CA LYS A 38 17.71 -4.29 23.96
C LYS A 38 16.80 -3.32 23.17
N PRO A 39 16.69 -3.48 21.84
CA PRO A 39 15.77 -2.68 21.04
C PRO A 39 14.37 -2.73 21.64
N HIS A 40 13.74 -1.56 21.78
CA HIS A 40 12.39 -1.49 22.33
C HIS A 40 11.41 -2.14 21.35
N ARG A 41 10.76 -3.21 21.79
CA ARG A 41 9.69 -3.89 21.05
C ARG A 41 8.35 -3.54 21.67
N TYR A 42 7.43 -3.05 20.85
CA TYR A 42 6.06 -2.78 21.29
C TYR A 42 5.32 -4.08 21.61
N ARG A 43 4.33 -4.00 22.51
CA ARG A 43 3.44 -5.11 22.81
C ARG A 43 2.59 -5.43 21.57
N PRO A 44 2.18 -6.70 21.37
CA PRO A 44 1.21 -7.03 20.33
C PRO A 44 -0.03 -6.14 20.46
N GLY A 45 -0.59 -5.70 19.33
CA GLY A 45 -1.74 -4.79 19.30
C GLY A 45 -1.40 -3.29 19.38
N THR A 46 -0.26 -2.88 19.95
CA THR A 46 0.08 -1.45 20.06
C THR A 46 0.29 -0.79 18.68
N VAL A 47 0.98 -1.48 17.77
CA VAL A 47 1.23 -0.97 16.42
C VAL A 47 -0.06 -1.01 15.60
N ALA A 48 -0.87 -2.06 15.73
CA ALA A 48 -2.15 -2.20 15.04
C ALA A 48 -3.14 -1.07 15.41
N LEU A 49 -3.29 -0.76 16.71
CA LEU A 49 -4.14 0.35 17.15
C LEU A 49 -3.66 1.71 16.63
N ARG A 50 -2.35 1.91 16.50
CA ARG A 50 -1.77 3.12 15.92
C ARG A 50 -2.07 3.23 14.43
N GLU A 51 -1.99 2.13 13.70
CA GLU A 51 -2.30 2.06 12.27
C GLU A 51 -3.80 2.29 12.00
N ILE A 52 -4.70 1.67 12.78
CA ILE A 52 -6.15 1.90 12.70
C ILE A 52 -6.48 3.38 12.86
N ARG A 53 -5.93 4.03 13.90
CA ARG A 53 -6.14 5.47 14.15
C ARG A 53 -5.57 6.33 13.03
N ARG A 54 -4.42 5.95 12.44
CA ARG A 54 -3.82 6.67 11.31
C ARG A 54 -4.73 6.61 10.09
N TYR A 55 -5.15 5.41 9.66
CA TYR A 55 -5.95 5.23 8.46
C TYR A 55 -7.40 5.72 8.59
N GLN A 56 -7.94 5.78 9.80
CA GLN A 56 -9.23 6.44 10.03
C GLN A 56 -9.13 7.97 9.98
N LYS A 57 -7.96 8.54 10.28
CA LYS A 57 -7.73 10.00 10.25
C LYS A 57 -7.44 10.51 8.84
N SER A 58 -6.81 9.71 7.99
CA SER A 58 -6.42 10.09 6.63
C SER A 58 -6.96 9.11 5.59
N THR A 59 -7.44 9.60 4.46
CA THR A 59 -7.97 8.78 3.36
C THR A 59 -6.91 8.48 2.28
N GLU A 60 -5.65 8.32 2.67
CA GLU A 60 -4.59 7.94 1.72
C GLU A 60 -4.78 6.51 1.20
N LEU A 61 -4.45 6.28 -0.07
CA LEU A 61 -4.55 4.94 -0.65
C LEU A 61 -3.61 3.99 0.08
N LEU A 62 -4.18 2.94 0.68
CA LEU A 62 -3.46 1.88 1.38
C LEU A 62 -2.53 1.09 0.46
N ILE A 63 -2.80 1.15 -0.84
CA ILE A 63 -2.08 0.40 -1.87
C ILE A 63 -1.64 1.39 -2.96
N ARG A 64 -0.45 1.15 -3.52
CA ARG A 64 0.16 2.03 -4.52
C ARG A 64 -0.70 2.10 -5.79
N LYS A 65 -0.77 3.27 -6.42
CA LYS A 65 -1.57 3.51 -7.65
C LYS A 65 -1.12 2.66 -8.85
N LEU A 66 0.20 2.55 -9.07
CA LEU A 66 0.78 1.94 -10.27
C LEU A 66 0.44 0.44 -10.48
N PRO A 67 0.52 -0.46 -9.48
CA PRO A 67 0.12 -1.86 -9.68
C PRO A 67 -1.36 -2.02 -10.01
N PHE A 68 -2.23 -1.17 -9.48
CA PHE A 68 -3.66 -1.21 -9.80
C PHE A 68 -3.98 -0.66 -11.18
N GLN A 69 -3.30 0.39 -11.60
CA GLN A 69 -3.46 0.91 -12.95
C GLN A 69 -3.17 -0.16 -14.03
N ARG A 70 -2.15 -1.02 -13.81
CA ARG A 70 -1.83 -2.15 -14.70
C ARG A 70 -2.86 -3.27 -14.64
N LEU A 71 -3.42 -3.54 -13.45
CA LEU A 71 -4.49 -4.54 -13.29
C LEU A 71 -5.81 -4.07 -13.89
N GLU A 72 -6.17 -2.80 -13.71
CA GLU A 72 -7.36 -2.17 -14.29
C GLU A 72 -7.30 -2.23 -15.82
N THR A 73 -6.16 -1.90 -16.43
CA THR A 73 -5.99 -2.04 -17.90
C THR A 73 -6.01 -3.50 -18.37
N SER A 74 -5.44 -4.43 -17.60
CA SER A 74 -5.50 -5.87 -17.93
C SER A 74 -6.90 -6.47 -17.77
N ALA A 75 -7.72 -5.94 -16.86
CA ALA A 75 -9.10 -6.36 -16.64
C ALA A 75 -10.08 -5.69 -17.62
N GLU A 76 -9.85 -4.43 -18.01
CA GLU A 76 -10.69 -3.69 -18.98
C GLU A 76 -10.69 -4.38 -20.36
N GLY A 77 -9.56 -4.96 -20.77
CA GLY A 77 -9.43 -5.75 -22.00
C GLY A 77 -10.20 -7.08 -22.01
N LYS A 78 -10.85 -7.47 -20.90
CA LYS A 78 -11.71 -8.66 -20.80
C LYS A 78 -13.21 -8.33 -20.79
N ARG A 79 -13.60 -7.07 -21.02
CA ARG A 79 -15.00 -6.64 -21.19
C ARG A 79 -15.48 -6.62 -22.64
N THR A 80 -14.83 -7.35 -23.52
CA THR A 80 -15.37 -7.71 -24.83
C THR A 80 -15.49 -9.24 -24.83
N SER A 81 -16.69 -9.81 -24.86
CA SER A 81 -17.26 -10.28 -26.13
C SER A 81 -18.59 -11.03 -25.93
N VAL A 82 -19.54 -10.55 -25.13
CA VAL A 82 -20.90 -11.17 -25.18
C VAL A 82 -21.54 -10.91 -26.55
N VAL A 83 -21.39 -9.69 -27.07
CA VAL A 83 -21.91 -9.29 -28.39
C VAL A 83 -21.12 -9.92 -29.55
N HIS A 84 -19.80 -10.10 -29.39
CA HIS A 84 -18.97 -10.73 -30.43
C HIS A 84 -19.18 -12.25 -30.52
N ARG A 85 -19.40 -12.93 -29.39
CA ARG A 85 -19.67 -14.37 -29.35
C ARG A 85 -21.06 -14.71 -29.90
N GLN A 86 -22.06 -13.85 -29.69
CA GLN A 86 -23.40 -14.07 -30.24
C GLN A 86 -23.41 -13.95 -31.78
N ARG A 87 -22.68 -12.99 -32.36
CA ARG A 87 -22.56 -12.85 -33.82
C ARG A 87 -21.87 -14.05 -34.49
N GLU A 88 -20.91 -14.66 -33.80
CA GLU A 88 -20.32 -15.93 -34.26
C GLU A 88 -21.39 -17.05 -34.23
N ILE A 89 -22.08 -17.25 -33.10
CA ILE A 89 -23.12 -18.28 -32.99
C ILE A 89 -24.20 -18.11 -34.06
N ASP A 90 -24.65 -16.88 -34.30
CA ASP A 90 -25.67 -16.57 -35.31
C ASP A 90 -25.15 -16.82 -36.75
N SER A 91 -23.87 -16.54 -37.02
CA SER A 91 -23.21 -16.85 -38.30
C SER A 91 -23.12 -18.36 -38.56
N TRP A 92 -22.72 -19.14 -37.55
CA TRP A 92 -22.65 -20.60 -37.64
C TRP A 92 -24.04 -21.23 -37.86
N ASN A 93 -25.07 -20.71 -37.20
CA ASN A 93 -26.46 -21.15 -37.42
C ASN A 93 -26.96 -20.83 -38.83
N LEU A 94 -26.68 -19.62 -39.35
CA LEU A 94 -27.08 -19.22 -40.70
C LEU A 94 -26.40 -20.07 -41.78
N GLN A 95 -25.16 -20.48 -41.57
CA GLN A 95 -24.45 -21.37 -42.50
C GLN A 95 -25.00 -22.80 -42.47
N TRP A 96 -25.35 -23.31 -41.28
CA TRP A 96 -25.98 -24.63 -41.15
C TRP A 96 -27.35 -24.67 -41.84
N VAL A 97 -28.21 -23.67 -41.62
CA VAL A 97 -29.52 -23.57 -42.27
C VAL A 97 -29.37 -23.48 -43.79
N ARG A 98 -28.41 -22.69 -44.30
CA ARG A 98 -28.15 -22.54 -45.74
C ARG A 98 -27.69 -23.86 -46.40
N ASN A 99 -26.88 -24.66 -45.70
CA ASN A 99 -26.46 -25.98 -46.17
C ASN A 99 -27.58 -27.03 -46.05
N ALA A 100 -28.45 -26.93 -45.03
CA ALA A 100 -29.59 -27.83 -44.84
C ALA A 100 -30.74 -27.58 -45.84
N THR A 101 -30.85 -26.37 -46.38
CA THR A 101 -31.89 -25.98 -47.36
C THR A 101 -31.37 -25.94 -48.81
N SER A 102 -30.11 -26.30 -49.04
CA SER A 102 -29.58 -26.42 -50.40
C SER A 102 -30.24 -27.62 -51.10
N PRO A 103 -30.97 -27.42 -52.22
CA PRO A 103 -31.48 -28.54 -52.99
C PRO A 103 -30.27 -29.33 -53.49
N ARG A 104 -30.19 -30.60 -53.11
CA ARG A 104 -29.18 -31.55 -53.57
C ARG A 104 -29.19 -31.49 -55.10
N ARG A 105 -28.20 -30.81 -55.70
CA ARG A 105 -28.01 -30.80 -57.15
C ARG A 105 -27.71 -32.23 -57.58
N THR A 106 -28.74 -32.94 -58.01
CA THR A 106 -28.61 -34.18 -58.76
C THR A 106 -28.21 -33.79 -60.17
N LEU A 107 -26.92 -33.96 -60.48
CA LEU A 107 -26.45 -34.13 -61.84
C LEU A 107 -26.71 -35.60 -62.22
N GLN A 108 -27.56 -35.79 -63.24
CA GLN A 108 -27.79 -36.95 -64.12
C GLN A 108 -29.14 -36.63 -64.81
N GLU A 109 -29.30 -36.54 -66.12
CA GLU A 109 -28.56 -37.04 -67.30
C GLU A 109 -28.26 -35.92 -68.32
#